data_AF-K9SU23-F1
#
_entry.id   AF-K9SU23-F1
#
_cell.length_a   1.000
_cell.length_b   1.000
_cell.length_c   1.000
_cell.angle_alpha   90.00
_cell.angle_beta   90.00
_cell.angle_gamma   90.00
#
_symmetry.space_group_name_H-M   'P 1'
#
loop_
_entity.id
_entity.type
_entity.pdbx_description
1 polymer ?
#
loop_
_entity_poly.entity_id
_entity_poly.type
_entity_poly.pdbx_seq_one_letter_code
_entity_poly.pdbx_strand_id
1 'polypeptide(L)' 'MRQGYDSDLTDQEWKIIGGMLLTPSKLDRPVIVDKREVVNGIFYILKNGCTWKNLPHD' A
#
# COMPACT_ATOMS: atom_id res chain seq x y z
N MET A 1 -11.02 0.13 13.06
CA MET A 1 -10.89 -0.70 11.86
C MET A 1 -10.69 0.26 10.71
N ARG A 2 -9.64 0.12 9.88
CA ARG A 2 -9.34 1.06 8.79
C ARG A 2 -10.54 1.15 7.83
N GLN A 3 -10.90 2.37 7.44
CA GLN A 3 -11.80 2.59 6.31
C GLN A 3 -10.96 2.57 5.04
N GLY A 4 -11.13 1.52 4.22
CA GLY A 4 -10.36 1.34 2.99
C GLY A 4 -10.74 2.35 1.89
N TYR A 5 -9.84 2.53 0.93
CA TYR A 5 -10.05 3.41 -0.22
C TYR A 5 -10.72 2.67 -1.37
N ASP A 6 -11.36 3.42 -2.26
CA ASP A 6 -11.86 2.93 -3.55
C ASP A 6 -10.73 2.62 -4.57
N SER A 7 -9.48 2.73 -4.11
CA SER A 7 -8.24 2.34 -4.79
C SER A 7 -7.50 1.19 -4.08
N ASP A 8 -8.05 0.64 -2.99
CA ASP A 8 -7.42 -0.47 -2.27
C ASP A 8 -7.51 -1.76 -3.08
N LEU A 9 -6.43 -2.53 -3.10
CA LEU A 9 -6.34 -3.78 -3.85
C LEU A 9 -7.23 -4.87 -3.24
N THR A 10 -7.92 -5.62 -4.10
CA THR A 10 -8.53 -6.89 -3.72
C THR A 10 -7.47 -7.94 -3.36
N ASP A 11 -7.87 -9.00 -2.63
CA ASP A 11 -6.97 -10.12 -2.30
C ASP A 11 -6.47 -10.89 -3.54
N GLN A 12 -7.08 -10.69 -4.71
CA GLN A 12 -6.66 -11.32 -5.96
C GLN A 12 -5.53 -10.52 -6.61
N GLU A 13 -5.71 -9.21 -6.75
CA GLU A 13 -4.67 -8.29 -7.27
C GLU A 13 -3.45 -8.23 -6.32
N TRP A 14 -3.70 -8.26 -5.01
CA TRP A 14 -2.63 -8.29 -4.00
C TRP A 14 -1.75 -9.54 -4.10
N LYS A 15 -2.28 -10.70 -4.51
CA LYS A 15 -1.45 -11.90 -4.74
C LYS A 15 -0.49 -11.72 -5.93
N ILE A 16 -0.91 -10.98 -6.95
CA ILE A 16 -0.07 -10.69 -8.13
C ILE A 16 1.04 -9.71 -7.73
N ILE A 17 0.67 -8.57 -7.14
CA ILE A 17 1.62 -7.49 -6.82
C ILE A 17 2.52 -7.86 -5.64
N GLY A 18 1.97 -8.44 -4.57
CA GLY A 18 2.72 -8.86 -3.39
C GLY A 18 3.81 -9.88 -3.70
N GLY A 19 3.60 -10.74 -4.71
CA GLY A 19 4.62 -11.68 -5.21
C GLY A 19 5.76 -11.04 -6.00
N MET A 20 5.60 -9.79 -6.46
CA MET A 20 6.65 -9.01 -7.14
C MET A 20 7.48 -8.15 -6.18
N LEU A 21 7.01 -7.92 -4.95
CA LEU A 21 7.71 -7.11 -3.96
C LEU A 21 8.91 -7.85 -3.37
N LEU A 22 10.08 -7.22 -3.41
CA LEU A 22 11.35 -7.79 -2.91
C LEU A 22 11.21 -8.43 -1.52
N THR A 23 11.64 -9.68 -1.41
CA THR A 23 11.84 -10.36 -0.12
C THR A 23 12.96 -9.65 0.65
N PRO A 24 12.74 -9.22 1.90
CA PRO A 24 13.79 -8.55 2.67
C PRO A 24 14.96 -9.50 2.94
N SER A 25 16.17 -9.01 2.76
CA SER A 25 17.41 -9.69 3.12
C SER A 25 17.60 -9.73 4.64
N LYS A 26 18.37 -10.70 5.14
CA LYS A 26 18.75 -10.80 6.56
C LYS A 26 19.60 -9.62 7.05
N LEU A 27 20.15 -8.83 6.13
CA LEU A 27 20.95 -7.62 6.40
C LEU A 27 20.14 -6.31 6.27
N ASP A 28 18.90 -6.37 5.79
CA ASP A 28 18.08 -5.16 5.60
C ASP A 28 17.53 -4.65 6.93
N ARG A 29 17.14 -3.36 6.96
CA ARG A 29 16.35 -2.82 8.06
C ARG A 29 15.02 -3.60 8.14
N PRO A 30 14.60 -4.11 9.32
CA PRO A 30 13.31 -4.76 9.48
C PRO A 30 12.16 -3.89 8.98
N VAL A 31 11.33 -4.45 8.09
CA VAL A 31 10.13 -3.80 7.57
C VAL A 31 9.02 -3.94 8.60
N ILE A 32 8.72 -2.85 9.31
CA ILE A 32 7.71 -2.79 10.38
C ILE A 32 6.31 -2.37 9.88
N VAL A 33 6.16 -2.07 8.59
CA VAL A 33 4.92 -1.61 7.95
C VAL A 33 4.31 -2.71 7.09
N ASP A 34 2.98 -2.74 6.97
CA ASP A 34 2.34 -3.61 5.98
C ASP A 34 2.62 -3.10 4.57
N LYS A 35 3.24 -3.95 3.75
CA LYS A 35 3.51 -3.68 2.33
C LYS A 35 2.23 -3.43 1.54
N ARG A 36 1.10 -4.03 1.92
CA ARG A 36 -0.21 -3.84 1.25
C ARG A 36 -0.68 -2.41 1.40
N GLU A 37 -0.58 -1.86 2.61
CA GLU A 37 -1.12 -0.55 2.91
C GLU A 37 -0.26 0.58 2.33
N VAL A 38 1.05 0.35 2.17
CA VAL A 38 1.94 1.20 1.36
C VAL A 38 1.53 1.19 -0.11
N VAL A 39 1.27 0.03 -0.72
CA VAL A 39 0.84 -0.06 -2.14
C VAL A 39 -0.56 0.55 -2.34
N ASN A 40 -1.49 0.29 -1.42
CA ASN A 40 -2.81 0.92 -1.38
C ASN A 40 -2.69 2.46 -1.31
N GLY A 41 -1.78 3.00 -0.49
CA GLY A 41 -1.48 4.43 -0.44
C GLY A 41 -0.89 4.99 -1.74
N ILE A 42 -0.03 4.23 -2.43
CA ILE A 42 0.50 4.62 -3.74
C ILE A 42 -0.63 4.65 -4.79
N PHE A 43 -1.49 3.65 -4.85
CA PHE A 43 -2.64 3.66 -5.77
C PHE A 43 -3.69 4.70 -5.41
N TYR A 44 -3.87 5.03 -4.13
CA TYR A 44 -4.67 6.18 -3.71
C TYR A 44 -4.15 7.49 -4.32
N ILE A 45 -2.84 7.75 -4.21
CA ILE A 45 -2.21 8.97 -4.76
C ILE A 45 -2.27 8.98 -6.29
N LEU A 46 -2.07 7.83 -6.95
CA LEU A 46 -2.14 7.73 -8.41
C LEU A 46 -3.57 7.89 -8.97
N LYS A 47 -4.60 7.50 -8.21
CA LYS A 47 -6.01 7.65 -8.60
C LYS A 47 -6.57 9.04 -8.29
N ASN A 48 -6.24 9.61 -7.12
CA ASN A 48 -6.86 10.83 -6.58
C ASN A 48 -5.95 12.08 -6.64
N GLY A 49 -4.69 11.91 -7.04
CA GLY A 49 -3.67 12.97 -7.04
C GLY A 49 -3.10 13.26 -5.65
N CYS A 50 -1.95 13.94 -5.61
CA CYS A 50 -1.28 14.31 -4.35
C CYS A 50 -1.89 15.59 -3.74
N THR A 51 -3.18 15.55 -3.40
CA THR A 51 -3.86 16.64 -2.71
C THR A 51 -3.71 16.46 -1.20
N TRP A 52 -2.82 17.22 -0.57
CA TRP A 52 -2.57 17.16 0.90
C TRP A 52 -3.83 17.28 1.77
N LYS A 53 -4.91 17.88 1.26
CA LYS A 53 -6.20 18.03 1.94
C LYS A 53 -7.15 16.84 1.78
N ASN A 54 -6.85 15.91 0.87
CA ASN A 54 -7.56 14.65 0.68
C ASN A 54 -6.78 13.46 1.26
N LEU A 55 -5.57 13.70 1.74
CA LEU A 55 -4.70 12.69 2.35
C LEU A 55 -5.51 11.98 3.46
N PRO A 56 -5.62 10.63 3.43
CA PRO A 56 -6.55 9.91 4.29
C PRO A 56 -6.40 10.20 5.79
N HIS A 57 -7.52 10.08 6.51
CA HIS A 57 -7.54 10.13 7.97
C HIS A 57 -7.13 8.76 8.54
N ASP A 58 -5.97 8.71 9.20
CA ASP A 58 -5.67 7.74 10.27
C ASP A 58 -6.22 8.27 11.62
#